data_AF-A0AA94UDN6-F1
#
_entry.id   AF-A0AA94UDN6-F1
#
_cell.length_a   1.000
_cell.length_b   1.000
_cell.length_c   1.000
_cell.angle_alpha   90.00
_cell.angle_beta   90.00
_cell.angle_gamma   90.00
#
_symmetry.space_group_name_H-M   'P 1'
#
loop_
_entity.id
_entity.type
_entity.pdbx_description
1 polymer ?
#
loop_
_entity_poly.entity_id
_entity_poly.type
_entity_poly.pdbx_seq_one_letter_code
_entity_poly.pdbx_strand_id
1 'polypeptide(L)'
;MLALTAVIAPDSHAAPACGTADPNRAPAVITGFDGYTAVNLCDYAGPKHYGWSSYRFKAAEGVHCELYDGPNSWQYYSSITCWGKLPGVPAGVTQVEVAAGSVASYGQADVKQKETQDGNVPVDPASYRELAPGQKIVVPGAKGSVDENDEVCATAGDGSLTCEIQNPGEAWGQDRKTHGFVLSAQGSRVY
;
A
#
# COMPACT_ATOMS: atom_id res chain seq x y z
N MET A 1 -9.29 -48.26 27.82
CA MET A 1 -8.38 -47.13 27.61
C MET A 1 -8.83 -46.40 26.36
N LEU A 2 -9.33 -45.17 26.48
CA LEU A 2 -9.66 -44.31 25.35
C LEU A 2 -8.36 -43.77 24.73
N ALA A 3 -8.16 -43.95 23.43
CA ALA A 3 -7.09 -43.29 22.69
C ALA A 3 -7.60 -41.93 22.18
N LEU A 4 -6.95 -40.86 22.62
CA LEU A 4 -7.22 -39.49 22.21
C LEU A 4 -6.53 -39.23 20.86
N THR A 5 -7.28 -39.10 19.77
CA THR A 5 -6.76 -38.64 18.49
C THR A 5 -6.58 -37.12 18.53
N ALA A 6 -5.32 -36.66 18.55
CA ALA A 6 -4.98 -35.25 18.43
C ALA A 6 -5.27 -34.74 17.01
N VAL A 7 -6.08 -33.69 16.91
CA VAL A 7 -6.29 -32.94 15.67
C VAL A 7 -5.03 -32.11 15.43
N ILE A 8 -4.31 -32.41 14.35
CA ILE A 8 -3.14 -31.64 13.92
C ILE A 8 -3.69 -30.38 13.24
N ALA A 9 -3.54 -29.23 13.88
CA ALA A 9 -3.83 -27.94 13.25
C ALA A 9 -2.82 -27.70 12.12
N PRO A 10 -3.23 -27.14 10.96
CA PRO A 10 -2.31 -26.84 9.89
C PRO A 10 -1.27 -25.81 10.35
N ASP A 11 -0.03 -26.03 9.92
CA ASP A 11 1.15 -25.23 10.21
C ASP A 11 0.83 -23.75 10.17
N SER A 12 1.02 -23.11 11.34
CA SER A 12 1.10 -21.67 11.45
C SER A 12 2.32 -21.24 10.64
N HIS A 13 2.11 -20.91 9.37
CA HIS A 13 3.07 -20.14 8.59
C HIS A 13 3.36 -18.90 9.41
N ALA A 14 4.55 -18.87 10.04
CA ALA A 14 5.01 -17.70 10.76
C ALA A 14 4.90 -16.52 9.81
N ALA A 15 4.10 -15.51 10.20
CA ALA A 15 4.05 -14.26 9.47
C ALA A 15 5.50 -13.78 9.27
N PRO A 16 5.88 -13.33 8.05
CA PRO A 16 7.20 -12.77 7.85
C PRO A 16 7.45 -11.72 8.91
N ALA A 17 8.62 -11.77 9.57
CA ALA A 17 9.05 -10.68 10.43
C ALA A 17 9.09 -9.44 9.54
N CYS A 18 8.08 -8.58 9.69
CA CYS A 18 8.09 -7.24 9.17
C CYS A 18 9.49 -6.67 9.42
N GLY A 19 10.15 -6.22 8.35
CA GLY A 19 11.53 -5.74 8.44
C GLY A 19 11.64 -4.83 9.66
N THR A 20 12.63 -5.06 10.51
CA THR A 20 12.85 -4.27 11.72
C THR A 20 12.66 -2.81 11.38
N ALA A 21 11.64 -2.17 11.96
CA ALA A 21 11.40 -0.74 11.79
C ALA A 21 12.74 -0.04 12.02
N ASP A 22 13.24 0.69 11.01
CA ASP A 22 14.52 1.39 11.14
C ASP A 22 14.37 2.38 12.30
N PRO A 23 15.10 2.20 13.41
CA PRO A 23 14.96 3.06 14.58
C PRO A 23 15.39 4.52 14.30
N ASN A 24 16.03 4.76 13.15
CA ASN A 24 16.43 6.08 12.68
C ASN A 24 15.42 6.71 11.71
N ARG A 25 14.31 6.04 11.39
CA ARG A 25 13.26 6.62 10.53
C ARG A 25 12.45 7.62 11.35
N ALA A 26 12.27 8.82 10.81
CA ALA A 26 11.39 9.80 11.42
C ALA A 26 9.93 9.33 11.35
N PRO A 27 9.08 9.71 12.31
CA PRO A 27 7.64 9.50 12.18
C PRO A 27 7.08 10.24 10.96
N ALA A 28 6.10 9.64 10.29
CA ALA A 28 5.36 10.28 9.21
C ALA A 28 4.56 11.49 9.72
N VAL A 29 4.47 12.55 8.91
CA VAL A 29 3.63 13.72 9.15
C VAL A 29 2.52 13.75 8.10
N ILE A 30 1.43 13.05 8.42
CA ILE A 30 0.25 12.95 7.54
C ILE A 30 -0.81 13.99 7.94
N THR A 31 -1.27 14.76 6.97
CA THR A 31 -2.34 15.76 7.13
C THR A 31 -3.63 15.29 6.46
N GLY A 32 -4.80 15.63 7.04
CA GLY A 32 -6.10 15.33 6.44
C GLY A 32 -6.65 13.91 6.67
N PHE A 33 -5.91 13.04 7.37
CA PHE A 33 -6.32 11.67 7.69
C PHE A 33 -6.52 11.41 9.20
N ASP A 34 -6.73 12.44 10.01
CA ASP A 34 -6.87 12.31 11.47
C ASP A 34 -8.15 11.56 11.90
N GLY A 35 -9.16 11.53 11.03
CA GLY A 35 -10.41 10.78 11.26
C GLY A 35 -10.29 9.26 11.11
N TYR A 36 -9.12 8.74 10.70
CA TYR A 36 -8.90 7.32 10.46
C TYR A 36 -7.99 6.70 11.51
N THR A 37 -8.30 5.47 11.91
CA THR A 37 -7.47 4.68 12.82
C THR A 37 -6.28 4.10 12.07
N ALA A 38 -5.06 4.42 12.49
CA ALA A 38 -3.86 3.83 11.91
C ALA A 38 -3.75 2.34 12.26
N VAL A 39 -3.50 1.51 11.25
CA VAL A 39 -3.23 0.09 11.44
C VAL A 39 -1.75 -0.15 11.72
N ASN A 40 -1.44 -1.33 12.27
CA ASN A 40 -0.06 -1.80 12.32
C ASN A 40 0.41 -2.17 10.92
N LEU A 41 1.35 -1.40 10.38
CA LEU A 41 1.91 -1.56 9.03
C LEU A 41 2.40 -3.00 8.76
N CYS A 42 2.96 -3.64 9.78
CA CYS A 42 3.52 -4.98 9.70
C CYS A 42 2.52 -6.10 9.44
N ASP A 43 1.24 -5.87 9.72
CA ASP A 43 0.18 -6.83 9.41
C ASP A 43 -0.15 -6.89 7.91
N TYR A 44 0.45 -5.99 7.12
CA TYR A 44 0.21 -5.81 5.69
C TYR A 44 1.49 -6.04 4.87
N ALA A 45 2.47 -6.78 5.39
CA ALA A 45 3.72 -7.06 4.69
C ALA A 45 3.45 -7.70 3.31
N GLY A 46 3.95 -7.05 2.27
CA GLY A 46 3.91 -7.49 0.89
C GLY A 46 5.17 -8.26 0.47
N PRO A 47 5.25 -8.66 -0.81
CA PRO A 47 6.44 -9.29 -1.36
C PRO A 47 7.63 -8.34 -1.34
N LYS A 48 8.83 -8.90 -1.32
CA LYS A 48 10.03 -8.10 -1.59
C LYS A 48 10.18 -7.89 -3.09
N HIS A 49 10.59 -6.70 -3.48
CA HIS A 49 10.98 -6.41 -4.87
C HIS A 49 12.41 -5.90 -4.87
N TYR A 50 13.32 -6.64 -5.51
CA TYR A 50 14.76 -6.32 -5.53
C TYR A 50 15.36 -6.12 -4.12
N GLY A 51 14.84 -6.86 -3.13
CA GLY A 51 15.26 -6.76 -1.73
C GLY A 51 14.59 -5.64 -0.93
N TRP A 52 13.67 -4.87 -1.52
CA TRP A 52 12.98 -3.74 -0.88
C TRP A 52 11.61 -4.18 -0.35
N SER A 53 11.08 -3.41 0.61
CA SER A 53 9.82 -3.73 1.27
C SER A 53 8.64 -3.22 0.46
N SER A 54 7.53 -3.94 0.50
CA SER A 54 6.25 -3.39 0.10
C SER A 54 5.20 -3.77 1.12
N TYR A 55 4.07 -3.07 1.07
CA TYR A 55 2.93 -3.36 1.92
C TYR A 55 1.70 -3.50 1.05
N ARG A 56 1.04 -4.66 1.15
CA ARG A 56 -0.14 -4.99 0.35
C ARG A 56 -1.39 -5.11 1.19
N PHE A 57 -2.46 -4.54 0.66
CA PHE A 57 -3.78 -4.68 1.24
C PHE A 57 -4.84 -4.81 0.15
N LYS A 58 -6.02 -5.28 0.55
CA LYS A 58 -7.23 -5.17 -0.27
C LYS A 58 -8.18 -4.13 0.33
N ALA A 59 -8.85 -3.40 -0.55
CA ALA A 59 -9.97 -2.54 -0.20
C ALA A 59 -11.27 -3.15 -0.74
N ALA A 60 -12.37 -2.42 -0.60
CA ALA A 60 -13.68 -2.85 -1.07
C ALA A 60 -13.67 -3.26 -2.56
N GLU A 61 -14.61 -4.12 -2.92
CA GLU A 61 -14.92 -4.51 -4.31
C GLU A 61 -13.79 -5.19 -5.11
N GLY A 62 -12.75 -5.72 -4.45
CA GLY A 62 -11.65 -6.41 -5.15
C GLY A 62 -10.60 -5.45 -5.71
N VAL A 63 -10.45 -4.28 -5.09
CA VAL A 63 -9.29 -3.41 -5.27
C VAL A 63 -8.14 -3.94 -4.43
N HIS A 64 -6.98 -4.16 -5.05
CA HIS A 64 -5.74 -4.51 -4.38
C HIS A 64 -4.79 -3.33 -4.48
N CYS A 65 -4.02 -3.06 -3.43
CA CYS A 65 -3.07 -1.95 -3.42
C CYS A 65 -1.73 -2.40 -2.84
N GLU A 66 -0.67 -1.77 -3.34
CA GLU A 66 0.71 -1.93 -2.88
C GLU A 66 1.32 -0.55 -2.64
N LEU A 67 1.83 -0.35 -1.43
CA LEU A 67 2.69 0.77 -1.04
C LEU A 67 4.13 0.30 -1.13
N TYR A 68 4.93 0.93 -1.96
CA TYR A 68 6.30 0.51 -2.24
C TYR A 68 7.33 1.34 -1.47
N ASP A 69 7.93 0.71 -0.46
CA ASP A 69 8.98 1.29 0.36
C ASP A 69 10.34 0.78 -0.13
N GLY A 70 10.92 1.53 -1.08
CA GLY A 70 12.24 1.25 -1.69
C GLY A 70 13.39 1.09 -0.67
N PRO A 71 14.67 1.00 -1.12
CA PRO A 71 15.77 0.59 -0.24
C PRO A 71 16.03 1.62 0.87
N ASN A 72 15.42 1.42 2.03
CA ASN A 72 15.53 2.31 3.20
C ASN A 72 15.43 3.82 2.84
N SER A 73 14.51 4.14 1.93
CA SER A 73 14.10 5.49 1.51
C SER A 73 15.24 6.51 1.26
N TRP A 74 15.95 6.35 0.14
CA TRP A 74 16.45 7.49 -0.67
C TRP A 74 15.39 7.74 -1.74
N GLN A 75 14.59 8.81 -1.59
CA GLN A 75 13.18 8.82 -1.99
C GLN A 75 12.81 9.18 -3.44
N TYR A 76 13.44 8.55 -4.41
CA TYR A 76 13.04 8.70 -5.81
C TYR A 76 12.07 7.59 -6.29
N TYR A 77 11.74 6.59 -5.45
CA TYR A 77 10.94 5.42 -5.84
C TYR A 77 9.74 5.11 -4.93
N SER A 78 9.34 6.01 -4.03
CA SER A 78 8.07 5.84 -3.31
C SER A 78 6.92 5.81 -4.32
N SER A 79 6.06 4.81 -4.22
CA SER A 79 4.89 4.69 -5.08
C SER A 79 3.76 3.91 -4.43
N ILE A 80 2.54 4.30 -4.78
CA ILE A 80 1.32 3.59 -4.42
C ILE A 80 0.67 3.15 -5.71
N THR A 81 0.47 1.84 -5.87
CA THR A 81 -0.26 1.28 -6.99
C THR A 81 -1.48 0.53 -6.50
N CYS A 82 -2.65 0.82 -7.07
CA CYS A 82 -3.85 0.01 -6.89
C CYS A 82 -4.29 -0.61 -8.22
N TRP A 83 -4.73 -1.86 -8.18
CA TRP A 83 -5.20 -2.61 -9.34
C TRP A 83 -6.43 -3.48 -9.03
N GLY A 84 -7.01 -4.06 -10.09
CA GLY A 84 -8.19 -4.92 -9.99
C GLY A 84 -9.45 -4.20 -10.43
N LYS A 85 -10.56 -4.42 -9.71
CA LYS A 85 -11.85 -3.79 -10.03
C LYS A 85 -11.93 -2.40 -9.39
N LEU A 86 -11.35 -1.41 -10.04
CA LEU A 86 -11.33 -0.04 -9.55
C LEU A 86 -12.74 0.59 -9.68
N PRO A 87 -13.36 1.09 -8.60
CA PRO A 87 -14.67 1.72 -8.67
C PRO A 87 -14.57 3.07 -9.39
N GLY A 88 -15.63 3.50 -10.09
CA GLY A 88 -15.77 4.85 -10.65
C GLY A 88 -14.71 5.30 -11.69
N VAL A 89 -13.87 4.40 -12.21
CA VAL A 89 -12.92 4.69 -13.29
C VAL A 89 -13.54 4.39 -14.67
N PRO A 90 -13.00 4.96 -15.77
CA PRO A 90 -13.41 4.62 -17.13
C PRO A 90 -13.27 3.11 -17.44
N ALA A 91 -14.09 2.62 -18.37
CA ALA A 91 -14.03 1.22 -18.81
C ALA A 91 -12.64 0.86 -19.34
N GLY A 92 -12.14 -0.31 -18.95
CA GLY A 92 -10.82 -0.82 -19.36
C GLY A 92 -9.66 -0.36 -18.50
N VAL A 93 -9.87 0.58 -17.57
CA VAL A 93 -8.87 0.95 -16.56
C VAL A 93 -8.86 -0.11 -15.46
N THR A 94 -7.68 -0.65 -15.16
CA THR A 94 -7.49 -1.68 -14.12
C THR A 94 -6.33 -1.37 -13.19
N GLN A 95 -5.71 -0.20 -13.34
CA GLN A 95 -4.64 0.30 -12.49
C GLN A 95 -4.76 1.81 -12.28
N VAL A 96 -4.41 2.26 -11.07
CA VAL A 96 -4.05 3.65 -10.76
C VAL A 96 -2.73 3.63 -10.01
N GLU A 97 -1.85 4.58 -10.31
CA GLU A 97 -0.53 4.69 -9.69
C GLU A 97 -0.19 6.14 -9.40
N VAL A 98 0.39 6.38 -8.22
CA VAL A 98 1.06 7.64 -7.86
C VAL A 98 2.49 7.32 -7.45
N ALA A 99 3.43 8.15 -7.87
CA ALA A 99 4.83 8.05 -7.51
C ALA A 99 5.32 9.41 -7.01
N ALA A 100 6.39 9.40 -6.22
CA ALA A 100 7.01 10.60 -5.68
C ALA A 100 7.16 11.69 -6.76
N GLY A 101 6.57 12.87 -6.49
CA GLY A 101 6.63 14.04 -7.37
C GLY A 101 5.90 13.95 -8.71
N SER A 102 5.02 12.96 -8.89
CA SER A 102 4.24 12.79 -10.10
C SER A 102 2.75 12.74 -9.78
N VAL A 103 1.96 13.46 -10.58
CA VAL A 103 0.49 13.35 -10.54
C VAL A 103 0.09 11.90 -10.80
N ALA A 104 -0.87 11.41 -10.02
CA ALA A 104 -1.35 10.05 -10.20
C ALA A 104 -1.94 9.83 -11.60
N SER A 105 -1.83 8.60 -12.12
CA SER A 105 -2.30 8.27 -13.47
C SER A 105 -3.02 6.94 -13.53
N TYR A 106 -3.97 6.84 -14.46
CA TYR A 106 -4.70 5.61 -14.75
C TYR A 106 -3.99 4.79 -15.82
N GLY A 107 -4.12 3.48 -15.73
CA GLY A 107 -3.56 2.55 -16.69
C GLY A 107 -4.21 1.16 -16.66
N GLN A 108 -3.48 0.20 -17.19
CA GLN A 108 -3.88 -1.21 -17.20
C GLN A 108 -2.81 -2.04 -16.49
N ALA A 109 -3.23 -2.83 -15.50
CA ALA A 109 -2.37 -3.79 -14.85
C ALA A 109 -2.40 -5.14 -15.60
N ASP A 110 -1.23 -5.74 -15.80
CA ASP A 110 -1.13 -7.20 -15.90
C ASP A 110 -1.23 -7.78 -14.50
N VAL A 111 -2.44 -8.25 -14.15
CA VAL A 111 -2.75 -8.82 -12.84
C VAL A 111 -1.83 -9.98 -12.50
N LYS A 112 -1.46 -10.83 -13.47
CA LYS A 112 -0.56 -11.96 -13.21
C LYS A 112 0.82 -11.48 -12.81
N GLN A 113 1.31 -10.42 -13.46
CA GLN A 113 2.59 -9.82 -13.09
C GLN A 113 2.53 -9.19 -11.69
N LYS A 114 1.44 -8.49 -11.34
CA LYS A 114 1.27 -7.90 -10.00
C LYS A 114 1.20 -8.96 -8.90
N GLU A 115 0.67 -10.13 -9.20
CA GLU A 115 0.47 -11.24 -8.26
C GLU A 115 1.62 -12.26 -8.30
N THR A 116 2.82 -11.81 -8.68
CA THR A 116 4.03 -12.63 -8.72
C THR A 116 5.15 -11.98 -7.89
N GLN A 117 5.80 -12.77 -7.04
CA GLN A 117 6.96 -12.39 -6.21
C GLN A 117 8.27 -13.05 -6.72
N ASP A 118 9.41 -12.38 -6.51
CA ASP A 118 10.80 -12.90 -6.56
C ASP A 118 11.02 -14.08 -7.54
N GLY A 119 10.85 -13.85 -8.84
CA GLY A 119 11.20 -14.85 -9.86
C GLY A 119 10.17 -15.97 -10.09
N ASN A 120 8.87 -15.66 -9.95
CA ASN A 120 7.70 -16.48 -10.31
C ASN A 120 6.95 -17.18 -9.17
N VAL A 121 7.07 -16.74 -7.93
CA VAL A 121 6.23 -17.26 -6.84
C VAL A 121 4.86 -16.56 -6.89
N PRO A 122 3.75 -17.27 -7.14
CA PRO A 122 2.43 -16.64 -7.12
C PRO A 122 2.09 -16.15 -5.72
N VAL A 123 1.52 -14.95 -5.63
CA VAL A 123 0.96 -14.40 -4.40
C VAL A 123 -0.56 -14.53 -4.48
N ASP A 124 -1.17 -15.25 -3.54
CA ASP A 124 -2.64 -15.36 -3.49
C ASP A 124 -3.26 -14.02 -3.05
N PRO A 125 -4.02 -13.31 -3.91
CA PRO A 125 -4.59 -12.02 -3.54
C PRO A 125 -5.64 -12.12 -2.43
N ALA A 126 -6.25 -13.30 -2.24
CA ALA A 126 -7.16 -13.53 -1.14
C ALA A 126 -6.44 -13.45 0.22
N SER A 127 -5.13 -13.69 0.26
CA SER A 127 -4.31 -13.57 1.47
C SER A 127 -4.03 -12.13 1.88
N TYR A 128 -4.32 -11.13 1.02
CA TYR A 128 -4.17 -9.74 1.40
C TYR A 128 -5.12 -9.39 2.53
N ARG A 129 -4.56 -8.77 3.56
CA ARG A 129 -5.35 -8.24 4.65
C ARG A 129 -6.16 -7.06 4.15
N GLU A 130 -7.40 -6.97 4.62
CA GLU A 130 -8.27 -5.85 4.30
C GLU A 130 -7.86 -4.60 5.07
N LEU A 131 -7.85 -3.44 4.40
CA LEU A 131 -7.86 -2.14 5.05
C LEU A 131 -9.32 -1.72 5.21
N ALA A 132 -9.88 -2.01 6.39
CA ALA A 132 -11.31 -1.88 6.63
C ALA A 132 -11.77 -0.40 6.66
N PRO A 133 -13.06 -0.13 6.45
CA PRO A 133 -13.61 1.22 6.58
C PRO A 133 -13.26 1.88 7.92
N GLY A 134 -12.86 3.15 7.88
CA GLY A 134 -12.38 3.93 9.02
C GLY A 134 -10.91 3.69 9.38
N GLN A 135 -10.17 2.89 8.60
CA GLN A 135 -8.75 2.62 8.82
C GLN A 135 -7.85 3.36 7.82
N LYS A 136 -6.62 3.65 8.25
CA LYS A 136 -5.52 4.10 7.38
C LYS A 136 -4.28 3.24 7.57
N ILE A 137 -3.52 3.09 6.50
CA ILE A 137 -2.16 2.55 6.49
C ILE A 137 -1.21 3.69 6.15
N VAL A 138 -0.11 3.78 6.88
CA VAL A 138 0.90 4.83 6.73
C VAL A 138 2.27 4.18 6.59
N VAL A 139 2.99 4.55 5.55
CA VAL A 139 4.39 4.18 5.35
C VAL A 139 5.20 5.46 5.50
N PRO A 140 5.98 5.59 6.60
CA PRO A 140 6.76 6.80 6.82
C PRO A 140 7.84 6.98 5.75
N GLY A 141 8.23 8.23 5.57
CA GLY A 141 9.16 8.73 4.58
C GLY A 141 10.65 8.41 4.73
N ALA A 142 11.49 9.37 4.33
CA ALA A 142 12.94 9.21 4.15
C ALA A 142 13.65 8.79 5.43
N LYS A 143 14.75 8.06 5.29
CA LYS A 143 15.68 7.87 6.40
C LYS A 143 16.39 9.20 6.68
N GLY A 144 16.15 9.80 7.85
CA GLY A 144 16.90 10.94 8.37
C GLY A 144 16.38 12.33 7.99
N SER A 145 15.55 12.46 6.95
CA SER A 145 14.65 13.62 6.83
C SER A 145 13.36 13.30 7.55
N VAL A 146 12.84 14.25 8.32
CA VAL A 146 11.42 14.19 8.70
C VAL A 146 10.59 14.26 7.43
N ASP A 147 9.44 13.61 7.45
CA ASP A 147 8.27 13.83 6.59
C ASP A 147 8.38 13.65 5.07
N GLU A 148 9.55 13.48 4.46
CA GLU A 148 9.67 13.44 3.00
C GLU A 148 8.94 12.23 2.39
N ASN A 149 8.15 12.40 1.31
CA ASN A 149 7.37 11.36 0.61
C ASN A 149 6.66 10.34 1.52
N ASP A 150 5.94 10.82 2.53
CA ASP A 150 5.10 9.96 3.37
C ASP A 150 3.92 9.40 2.54
N GLU A 151 3.76 8.09 2.54
CA GLU A 151 2.64 7.44 1.87
C GLU A 151 1.51 7.17 2.85
N VAL A 152 0.29 7.44 2.43
CA VAL A 152 -0.92 7.10 3.18
C VAL A 152 -2.01 6.58 2.26
N CYS A 153 -2.70 5.53 2.69
CA CYS A 153 -3.99 5.14 2.12
C CYS A 153 -5.03 5.01 3.24
N ALA A 154 -6.27 5.39 2.98
CA ALA A 154 -7.37 5.24 3.93
C ALA A 154 -8.68 4.88 3.25
N THR A 155 -9.41 3.96 3.88
CA THR A 155 -10.72 3.51 3.42
C THR A 155 -11.80 4.23 4.24
N ALA A 156 -12.67 5.00 3.60
CA ALA A 156 -13.78 5.69 4.24
C ALA A 156 -14.96 4.75 4.52
N GLY A 157 -15.91 5.22 5.34
CA GLY A 157 -17.11 4.48 5.73
C GLY A 157 -18.01 4.07 4.56
N ASP A 158 -17.95 4.81 3.45
CA ASP A 158 -18.69 4.53 2.21
C ASP A 158 -17.93 3.61 1.25
N GLY A 159 -16.77 3.08 1.66
CA GLY A 159 -15.91 2.22 0.86
C GLY A 159 -15.00 2.95 -0.12
N SER A 160 -15.01 4.30 -0.15
CA SER A 160 -14.03 5.04 -0.94
C SER A 160 -12.61 4.87 -0.39
N LEU A 161 -11.64 4.77 -1.29
CA LEU A 161 -10.22 4.65 -0.94
C LEU A 161 -9.50 5.92 -1.41
N THR A 162 -8.85 6.63 -0.49
CA THR A 162 -7.97 7.74 -0.81
C THR A 162 -6.54 7.33 -0.54
N CYS A 163 -5.64 7.56 -1.50
CA CYS A 163 -4.22 7.30 -1.37
C CYS A 163 -3.42 8.53 -1.81
N GLU A 164 -2.42 8.90 -1.02
CA GLU A 164 -1.59 10.09 -1.25
C GLU A 164 -0.12 9.82 -0.94
N ILE A 165 0.74 10.48 -1.69
CA ILE A 165 2.13 10.75 -1.30
C ILE A 165 2.18 12.21 -0.87
N GLN A 166 2.42 12.43 0.42
CA GLN A 166 2.52 13.76 1.02
C GLN A 166 3.98 14.20 1.17
N ASN A 167 4.18 15.51 1.36
CA ASN A 167 5.48 16.10 1.65
C ASN A 167 6.57 15.66 0.65
N PRO A 168 6.35 15.80 -0.67
CA PRO A 168 7.32 15.33 -1.65
C PRO A 168 8.68 16.02 -1.47
N GLY A 169 9.72 15.24 -1.70
CA GLY A 169 11.11 15.66 -1.56
C GLY A 169 11.54 16.83 -2.43
N GLU A 170 12.60 17.51 -2.00
CA GLU A 170 13.25 18.55 -2.82
C GLU A 170 14.09 17.95 -3.97
N ALA A 171 14.32 16.64 -3.95
CA ALA A 171 15.13 15.97 -4.95
C ALA A 171 14.43 15.99 -6.33
N TRP A 172 15.22 16.25 -7.38
CA TRP A 172 14.84 16.08 -8.81
C TRP A 172 13.76 17.01 -9.38
N GLY A 173 13.46 18.14 -8.75
CA GLY A 173 12.59 19.18 -9.36
C GLY A 173 11.10 18.83 -9.35
N GLN A 174 10.68 17.98 -8.41
CA GLN A 174 9.29 17.66 -8.14
C GLN A 174 8.51 18.92 -7.74
N ASP A 175 7.23 19.02 -8.14
CA ASP A 175 6.39 20.06 -7.56
C ASP A 175 6.09 19.68 -6.10
N ARG A 176 6.15 20.64 -5.17
CA ARG A 176 6.05 20.37 -3.73
C ARG A 176 4.62 20.07 -3.28
N LYS A 177 3.82 19.44 -4.15
CA LYS A 177 2.40 19.20 -3.92
C LYS A 177 2.18 17.74 -3.54
N THR A 178 1.22 17.54 -2.66
CA THR A 178 0.62 16.23 -2.47
C THR A 178 -0.02 15.77 -3.77
N HIS A 179 0.34 14.57 -4.21
CA HIS A 179 -0.29 13.87 -5.31
C HIS A 179 -0.99 12.63 -4.80
N GLY A 180 -2.07 12.25 -5.46
CA GLY A 180 -2.83 11.11 -5.02
C GLY A 180 -4.03 10.81 -5.90
N PHE A 181 -4.87 9.92 -5.38
CA PHE A 181 -6.10 9.54 -6.03
C PHE A 181 -7.17 9.16 -5.03
N VAL A 182 -8.42 9.30 -5.47
CA VAL A 182 -9.60 8.76 -4.79
C VAL A 182 -10.25 7.75 -5.71
N LEU A 183 -10.47 6.54 -5.20
CA LEU A 183 -11.29 5.51 -5.81
C LEU A 183 -12.66 5.47 -5.12
N SER A 184 -13.74 5.71 -5.86
CA SER A 184 -15.09 5.80 -5.33
C SER A 184 -16.13 5.38 -6.37
N ALA A 185 -17.23 4.75 -5.93
CA ALA A 185 -18.34 4.40 -6.81
C ALA A 185 -19.03 5.64 -7.42
N GLN A 186 -18.93 6.81 -6.78
CA GLN A 186 -19.50 8.06 -7.28
C GLN A 186 -18.61 8.74 -8.34
N GLY A 187 -17.39 8.25 -8.54
CA GLY A 187 -16.45 8.77 -9.52
C GLY A 187 -15.04 8.86 -8.94
N SER A 188 -14.07 8.35 -9.68
CA SER A 188 -12.68 8.32 -9.26
C SER A 188 -11.89 9.46 -9.87
N ARG A 189 -10.91 9.98 -9.13
CA ARG A 189 -10.07 11.11 -9.55
C ARG A 189 -8.62 10.93 -9.15
N VAL A 190 -7.74 11.51 -9.96
CA VAL A 190 -6.31 11.71 -9.67
C VAL A 190 -6.06 13.20 -9.46
N TYR A 191 -5.03 13.55 -8.68
CA TYR A 191 -4.62 14.93 -8.43
C TYR A 191 -3.15 15.03 -8.09
#